data_AF-A0A358KK52-F1
#
_entry.id   AF-A0A358KK52-F1
#
_cell.length_a   1.000
_cell.length_b   1.000
_cell.length_c   1.000
_cell.angle_alpha   90.00
_cell.angle_beta   90.00
_cell.angle_gamma   90.00
#
_symmetry.space_group_name_H-M   'P 1'
#
loop_
_entity.id
_entity.type
_entity.pdbx_description
1 polymer ?
#
loop_
_entity_poly.entity_id
_entity_poly.type
_entity_poly.pdbx_seq_one_letter_code
_entity_poly.pdbx_strand_id
1 'polypeptide(L)'
;MNGDVSEVNGYNLEKLVGQFQIVAEFVDGYAWTKGHINDTYIINCRQGGSPIRYILQRINHHVFQQPAVVMQNVKEATQHLRKKIASESSADLTRRTMTLVPTRGGASYYMDSAGNYWRAYVFIERVKSSHVAEKPEQAEQVGRAFGLFQKRLADLPTERIQETIPQFHNGVLRIDALEKAVREDKQNRVEATQPEIEFCQTNRGIVQIFADAQAKGELPQRITHNDTKIDNVLLDQDTDEVMCIVDLDTVMPGLIHYDFGDMVRTLTSPADEDERDLDKVTIRMDFFDALAKGYLSEANDFLSEAEKGYLAQAGKVITFQLGVRFLTDHLNGDTYFRVHREGQNLDRARVQFKLVERMLENEEAMKATIAVLG
;
A
#
# COMPACT_ATOMS: atom_id res chain seq x y z
N MET A 1 8.48 -40.75 -0.99
CA MET A 1 7.78 -40.15 0.17
C MET A 1 6.88 -39.08 -0.41
N ASN A 2 5.59 -39.36 -0.54
CA ASN A 2 4.61 -38.37 -0.98
C ASN A 2 4.44 -37.41 0.20
N GLY A 3 5.02 -36.21 0.10
CA GLY A 3 4.70 -35.14 1.04
C GLY A 3 3.20 -34.90 1.00
N ASP A 4 2.59 -34.78 2.17
CA ASP A 4 1.18 -34.46 2.29
C ASP A 4 0.96 -33.08 1.64
N VAL A 5 0.22 -33.05 0.53
CA VAL A 5 0.00 -31.84 -0.29
C VAL A 5 -0.76 -30.76 0.49
N SER A 6 -1.25 -31.10 1.69
CA SER A 6 -1.91 -30.20 2.64
C SER A 6 -0.97 -29.45 3.58
N GLU A 7 0.29 -29.89 3.77
CA GLU A 7 1.24 -29.25 4.69
C GLU A 7 2.17 -28.27 3.97
N VAL A 8 2.01 -26.97 4.28
CA VAL A 8 2.87 -25.91 3.74
C VAL A 8 3.32 -25.01 4.89
N ASN A 9 4.64 -24.80 5.01
CA ASN A 9 5.24 -24.03 6.11
C ASN A 9 4.82 -24.49 7.53
N GLY A 10 4.53 -25.78 7.71
CA GLY A 10 4.08 -26.34 8.98
C GLY A 10 2.58 -26.14 9.29
N TYR A 11 1.79 -25.64 8.34
CA TYR A 11 0.35 -25.49 8.47
C TYR A 11 -0.40 -26.50 7.60
N ASN A 12 -1.43 -27.14 8.15
CA ASN A 12 -2.36 -27.96 7.39
C ASN A 12 -3.42 -27.05 6.74
N LEU A 13 -3.21 -26.74 5.45
CA LEU A 13 -4.04 -25.79 4.70
C LEU A 13 -5.48 -26.30 4.51
N GLU A 14 -5.67 -27.61 4.30
CA GLU A 14 -7.00 -28.21 4.16
C GLU A 14 -7.86 -27.98 5.41
N LYS A 15 -7.29 -28.22 6.60
CA LYS A 15 -7.97 -28.00 7.88
C LYS A 15 -8.32 -26.53 8.10
N LEU A 16 -7.43 -25.61 7.73
CA LEU A 16 -7.66 -24.16 7.81
C LEU A 16 -8.76 -23.71 6.86
N VAL A 17 -8.71 -24.14 5.61
CA VAL A 17 -9.75 -23.91 4.58
C VAL A 17 -11.11 -24.42 5.07
N GLY A 18 -11.13 -25.57 5.74
CA GLY A 18 -12.33 -26.14 6.36
C GLY A 18 -13.02 -25.26 7.41
N GLN A 19 -12.35 -24.22 7.94
CA GLN A 19 -12.95 -23.25 8.87
C GLN A 19 -13.76 -22.16 8.16
N PHE A 20 -13.63 -22.03 6.85
CA PHE A 20 -14.29 -21.02 6.03
C PHE A 20 -15.49 -21.60 5.26
N GLN A 21 -16.40 -20.73 4.82
CA GLN A 21 -17.55 -21.08 3.98
C GLN A 21 -17.14 -21.35 2.53
N ILE A 22 -16.11 -22.16 2.33
CA ILE A 22 -15.65 -22.62 1.02
C ILE A 22 -16.44 -23.89 0.70
N VAL A 23 -17.40 -23.77 -0.22
CA VAL A 23 -18.23 -24.89 -0.69
C VAL A 23 -17.59 -25.47 -1.95
N ALA A 24 -16.37 -26.00 -1.79
CA ALA A 24 -15.57 -26.60 -2.84
C ALA A 24 -14.66 -27.68 -2.24
N GLU A 25 -14.31 -28.69 -3.02
CA GLU A 25 -13.35 -29.74 -2.65
C GLU A 25 -11.93 -29.18 -2.69
N PHE A 26 -11.18 -29.29 -1.59
CA PHE A 26 -9.76 -28.91 -1.55
C PHE A 26 -8.94 -29.85 -2.44
N VAL A 27 -8.06 -29.29 -3.28
CA VAL A 27 -7.17 -30.06 -4.15
C VAL A 27 -5.74 -29.97 -3.64
N ASP A 28 -5.21 -28.75 -3.57
CA ASP A 28 -3.88 -28.45 -3.03
C ASP A 28 -3.80 -26.97 -2.61
N GLY A 29 -2.67 -26.60 -2.00
CA GLY A 29 -2.32 -25.21 -1.79
C GLY A 29 -0.82 -25.01 -1.75
N TYR A 30 -0.37 -23.79 -2.02
CA TYR A 30 1.05 -23.45 -2.00
C TYR A 30 1.27 -22.02 -1.50
N ALA A 31 2.44 -21.79 -0.90
CA ALA A 31 2.83 -20.47 -0.42
C ALA A 31 3.12 -19.53 -1.61
N TRP A 32 2.56 -18.34 -1.55
CA TRP A 32 2.85 -17.24 -2.46
C TRP A 32 3.91 -16.33 -1.84
N THR A 33 5.16 -16.50 -2.27
CA THR A 33 6.34 -15.89 -1.62
C THR A 33 6.66 -14.47 -2.08
N LYS A 34 5.84 -13.89 -2.97
CA LYS A 34 6.05 -12.49 -3.43
C LYS A 34 5.53 -11.44 -2.45
N GLY A 35 4.68 -11.81 -1.48
CA GLY A 35 4.17 -10.87 -0.48
C GLY A 35 5.22 -10.50 0.57
N HIS A 36 5.21 -9.25 1.03
CA HIS A 36 6.22 -8.74 1.98
C HIS A 36 5.78 -8.75 3.46
N ILE A 37 4.47 -8.71 3.73
CA ILE A 37 3.93 -8.52 5.09
C ILE A 37 3.29 -9.82 5.62
N ASN A 38 2.20 -10.26 4.99
CA ASN A 38 1.43 -11.43 5.44
C ASN A 38 1.90 -12.73 4.76
N ASP A 39 1.75 -13.86 5.45
CA ASP A 39 1.91 -15.15 4.79
C ASP A 39 0.69 -15.39 3.90
N THR A 40 0.93 -15.58 2.61
CA THR A 40 -0.13 -15.76 1.61
C THR A 40 -0.04 -17.15 1.02
N TYR A 41 -1.18 -17.83 0.90
CA TYR A 41 -1.31 -19.14 0.30
C TYR A 41 -2.37 -19.10 -0.79
N ILE A 42 -2.06 -19.64 -1.96
CA ILE A 42 -3.05 -19.89 -3.01
C ILE A 42 -3.62 -21.28 -2.78
N ILE A 43 -4.94 -21.34 -2.68
CA ILE A 43 -5.69 -22.58 -2.44
C ILE A 43 -6.44 -22.94 -3.71
N ASN A 44 -6.14 -24.11 -4.27
CA ASN A 44 -6.85 -24.65 -5.41
C ASN A 44 -7.95 -25.60 -4.93
N CYS A 45 -9.16 -25.38 -5.43
CA CYS A 45 -10.33 -26.19 -5.13
C CYS A 45 -11.07 -26.60 -6.41
N ARG A 46 -12.02 -27.53 -6.27
CA ARG A 46 -12.99 -27.89 -7.31
C ARG A 46 -14.42 -27.69 -6.82
N GLN A 47 -15.22 -26.98 -7.59
CA GLN A 47 -16.66 -26.80 -7.32
C GLN A 47 -17.44 -27.32 -8.52
N GLY A 48 -18.22 -28.39 -8.32
CA GLY A 48 -19.00 -29.01 -9.40
C GLY A 48 -18.16 -29.48 -10.59
N GLY A 49 -16.90 -29.87 -10.35
CA GLY A 49 -15.94 -30.28 -11.38
C GLY A 49 -15.13 -29.13 -12.02
N SER A 50 -15.48 -27.88 -11.75
CA SER A 50 -14.75 -26.71 -12.25
C SER A 50 -13.67 -26.25 -11.25
N PRO A 51 -12.47 -25.84 -11.71
CA PRO A 51 -11.45 -25.27 -10.85
C PRO A 51 -11.91 -23.92 -10.29
N ILE A 52 -11.65 -23.69 -9.00
CA ILE A 52 -11.87 -22.42 -8.33
C ILE A 52 -10.75 -22.19 -7.32
N ARG A 53 -10.33 -20.95 -7.15
CA ARG A 53 -9.21 -20.61 -6.28
C ARG A 53 -9.61 -19.63 -5.18
N TYR A 54 -8.87 -19.72 -4.08
CA TYR A 54 -8.98 -18.82 -2.94
C TYR A 54 -7.59 -18.35 -2.52
N ILE A 55 -7.55 -17.22 -1.84
CA ILE A 55 -6.37 -16.73 -1.13
C ILE A 55 -6.62 -16.98 0.35
N LEU A 56 -5.74 -17.73 1.01
CA LEU A 56 -5.71 -17.87 2.47
C LEU A 56 -4.51 -17.06 2.98
N GLN A 57 -4.73 -16.20 3.98
CA GLN A 57 -3.67 -15.37 4.54
C GLN A 57 -3.61 -15.48 6.05
N ARG A 58 -2.39 -15.57 6.59
CA ARG A 58 -2.08 -15.37 8.00
C ARG A 58 -1.62 -13.95 8.20
N ILE A 59 -2.32 -13.19 9.04
CA ILE A 59 -2.00 -11.79 9.31
C ILE A 59 -0.71 -11.70 10.12
N ASN A 60 0.21 -10.80 9.73
CA ASN A 60 1.46 -10.59 10.44
C ASN A 60 1.27 -9.74 11.70
N HIS A 61 1.43 -10.37 12.87
CA HIS A 61 1.21 -9.71 14.17
C HIS A 61 2.32 -8.78 14.62
N HIS A 62 3.50 -8.84 13.98
CA HIS A 62 4.59 -7.91 14.28
C HIS A 62 4.29 -6.53 13.70
N VAL A 63 3.71 -6.50 12.49
CA VAL A 63 3.31 -5.26 11.81
C VAL A 63 1.94 -4.81 12.31
N PHE A 64 0.96 -5.73 12.33
CA PHE A 64 -0.40 -5.46 12.76
C PHE A 64 -0.63 -5.97 14.18
N GLN A 65 -0.32 -5.13 15.16
CA GLN A 65 -0.46 -5.46 16.59
C GLN A 65 -1.93 -5.69 17.01
N GLN A 66 -2.89 -5.23 16.20
CA GLN A 66 -4.32 -5.43 16.41
C GLN A 66 -4.99 -6.06 15.16
N PRO A 67 -4.76 -7.36 14.87
CA PRO A 67 -5.30 -8.02 13.67
C PRO A 67 -6.82 -7.97 13.57
N ALA A 68 -7.53 -7.94 14.70
CA ALA A 68 -8.98 -7.80 14.73
C ALA A 68 -9.45 -6.44 14.15
N VAL A 69 -8.70 -5.37 14.40
CA VAL A 69 -8.98 -4.03 13.83
C VAL A 69 -8.78 -4.05 12.32
N VAL A 70 -7.68 -4.64 11.83
CA VAL A 70 -7.44 -4.86 10.40
C VAL A 70 -8.64 -5.56 9.75
N MET A 71 -9.11 -6.65 10.35
CA MET A 71 -10.21 -7.42 9.79
C MET A 71 -11.57 -6.72 9.87
N GLN A 72 -11.78 -5.84 10.85
CA GLN A 72 -12.95 -4.99 10.91
C GLN A 72 -12.93 -3.96 9.77
N ASN A 73 -11.80 -3.27 9.57
CA ASN A 73 -11.64 -2.30 8.49
C ASN A 73 -11.80 -2.93 7.11
N VAL A 74 -11.13 -4.06 6.85
CA VAL A 74 -11.23 -4.81 5.60
C VAL A 74 -12.67 -5.22 5.34
N LYS A 75 -13.39 -5.73 6.35
CA LYS A 75 -14.80 -6.10 6.23
C LYS A 75 -15.65 -4.91 5.83
N GLU A 76 -15.48 -3.77 6.50
CA GLU A 76 -16.24 -2.56 6.23
C GLU A 76 -15.97 -1.99 4.84
N ALA A 77 -14.69 -1.86 4.47
CA ALA A 77 -14.27 -1.36 3.16
C ALA A 77 -14.78 -2.25 2.03
N THR A 78 -14.55 -3.57 2.11
CA THR A 78 -14.99 -4.51 1.06
C THR A 78 -16.51 -4.56 0.91
N GLN A 79 -17.27 -4.53 2.01
CA GLN A 79 -18.73 -4.51 1.95
C GLN A 79 -19.27 -3.19 1.36
N HIS A 80 -18.67 -2.06 1.73
CA HIS A 80 -19.04 -0.76 1.19
C HIS A 80 -18.73 -0.66 -0.31
N LEU A 81 -17.50 -0.98 -0.71
CA LEU A 81 -17.05 -0.99 -2.10
C LEU A 81 -17.93 -1.91 -2.96
N ARG A 82 -18.23 -3.12 -2.48
CA ARG A 82 -19.09 -4.07 -3.20
C ARG A 82 -20.49 -3.50 -3.45
N LYS A 83 -21.09 -2.82 -2.46
CA LYS A 83 -22.40 -2.17 -2.62
C LYS A 83 -22.35 -1.04 -3.64
N LYS A 84 -21.34 -0.17 -3.55
CA LYS A 84 -21.14 0.94 -4.50
C LYS A 84 -20.96 0.45 -5.92
N ILE A 85 -20.02 -0.46 -6.14
CA ILE A 85 -19.73 -1.02 -7.46
C ILE A 85 -20.97 -1.73 -8.02
N ALA A 86 -21.66 -2.55 -7.23
CA ALA A 86 -22.87 -3.23 -7.69
C ALA A 86 -24.02 -2.28 -8.07
N SER A 87 -24.08 -1.09 -7.48
CA SER A 87 -25.06 -0.05 -7.84
C SER A 87 -24.72 0.67 -9.16
N GLU A 88 -23.44 0.70 -9.54
CA GLU A 88 -22.96 1.26 -10.80
C GLU A 88 -23.08 0.23 -11.94
N SER A 89 -22.66 -1.01 -11.67
CA SER A 89 -22.77 -2.15 -12.58
C SER A 89 -22.58 -3.47 -11.84
N SER A 90 -23.43 -4.45 -12.14
CA SER A 90 -23.27 -5.82 -11.63
C SER A 90 -22.35 -6.69 -12.50
N ALA A 91 -21.81 -6.15 -13.60
CA ALA A 91 -20.95 -6.89 -14.50
C ALA A 91 -19.61 -7.24 -13.83
N ASP A 92 -19.29 -8.54 -13.78
CA ASP A 92 -18.01 -9.06 -13.29
C ASP A 92 -17.62 -8.62 -11.86
N LEU A 93 -18.62 -8.43 -10.99
CA LEU A 93 -18.44 -7.90 -9.64
C LEU A 93 -17.39 -8.67 -8.81
N THR A 94 -17.24 -9.97 -9.03
CA THR A 94 -16.25 -10.83 -8.35
C THR A 94 -14.81 -10.44 -8.65
N ARG A 95 -14.54 -9.80 -9.80
CA ARG A 95 -13.22 -9.31 -10.17
C ARG A 95 -13.04 -7.82 -9.89
N ARG A 96 -14.11 -7.10 -9.49
CA ARG A 96 -14.09 -5.64 -9.27
C ARG A 96 -13.76 -5.20 -7.84
N THR A 97 -13.83 -6.13 -6.89
CA THR A 97 -13.50 -5.86 -5.49
C THR A 97 -13.14 -7.15 -4.75
N MET A 98 -12.29 -7.04 -3.73
CA MET A 98 -11.96 -8.16 -2.87
C MET A 98 -13.22 -8.68 -2.16
N THR A 99 -13.38 -10.01 -2.15
CA THR A 99 -14.53 -10.67 -1.51
C THR A 99 -14.04 -11.58 -0.41
N LEU A 100 -14.26 -11.19 0.85
CA LEU A 100 -14.00 -12.04 2.01
C LEU A 100 -14.89 -13.29 1.97
N VAL A 101 -14.29 -14.44 2.29
CA VAL A 101 -15.02 -15.67 2.59
C VAL A 101 -15.19 -15.76 4.10
N PRO A 102 -16.42 -15.68 4.64
CA PRO A 102 -16.64 -15.77 6.08
C PRO A 102 -16.22 -17.13 6.64
N THR A 103 -15.96 -17.17 7.95
CA THR A 103 -15.87 -18.44 8.67
C THR A 103 -17.21 -19.17 8.67
N ARG A 104 -17.25 -20.46 8.99
CA ARG A 104 -18.52 -21.19 9.17
C ARG A 104 -19.45 -20.53 10.20
N GLY A 105 -18.90 -19.81 11.18
CA GLY A 105 -19.65 -19.00 12.15
C GLY A 105 -20.03 -17.58 11.67
N GLY A 106 -19.68 -17.20 10.43
CA GLY A 106 -20.01 -15.90 9.85
C GLY A 106 -19.05 -14.75 10.20
N ALA A 107 -17.95 -15.03 10.90
CA ALA A 107 -16.92 -14.02 11.21
C ALA A 107 -16.04 -13.73 9.97
N SER A 108 -15.37 -12.57 9.94
CA SER A 108 -14.46 -12.20 8.83
C SER A 108 -13.10 -12.90 8.89
N TYR A 109 -12.74 -13.48 10.04
CA TYR A 109 -11.48 -14.19 10.25
C TYR A 109 -11.65 -15.36 11.21
N TYR A 110 -10.70 -16.29 11.18
CA TYR A 110 -10.56 -17.42 12.10
C TYR A 110 -9.29 -17.22 12.95
N MET A 111 -9.38 -17.47 14.25
CA MET A 111 -8.22 -17.51 15.13
C MET A 111 -7.90 -18.96 15.48
N ASP A 112 -6.68 -19.41 15.18
CA ASP A 112 -6.27 -20.78 15.49
C ASP A 112 -5.86 -20.94 16.96
N SER A 113 -5.57 -22.19 17.37
CA SER A 113 -5.17 -22.51 18.75
C SER A 113 -3.79 -21.95 19.14
N ALA A 114 -2.97 -21.55 18.17
CA ALA A 114 -1.70 -20.88 18.40
C ALA A 114 -1.84 -19.35 18.45
N GLY A 115 -3.07 -18.83 18.33
CA GLY A 115 -3.38 -17.41 18.36
C GLY A 115 -3.19 -16.70 17.03
N ASN A 116 -2.88 -17.40 15.92
CA ASN A 116 -2.76 -16.77 14.60
C ASN A 116 -4.12 -16.40 14.03
N TYR A 117 -4.15 -15.28 13.29
CA TYR A 117 -5.36 -14.77 12.65
C TYR A 117 -5.31 -15.09 11.16
N TRP A 118 -6.34 -15.79 10.69
CA TRP A 118 -6.47 -16.28 9.33
C TRP A 118 -7.68 -15.66 8.65
N ARG A 119 -7.53 -15.28 7.39
CA ARG A 119 -8.62 -14.80 6.52
C ARG A 119 -8.58 -15.49 5.17
N ALA A 120 -9.73 -15.56 4.52
CA ALA A 120 -9.85 -16.09 3.17
C ALA A 120 -10.52 -15.08 2.24
N TYR A 121 -10.04 -15.01 1.00
CA TYR A 121 -10.66 -14.27 -0.10
C TYR A 121 -10.94 -15.18 -1.28
N VAL A 122 -11.97 -14.83 -2.06
CA VAL A 122 -12.12 -15.37 -3.42
C VAL A 122 -10.94 -14.88 -4.27
N PHE A 123 -10.29 -15.79 -5.01
CA PHE A 123 -9.20 -15.42 -5.90
C PHE A 123 -9.74 -14.65 -7.12
N ILE A 124 -9.07 -13.56 -7.48
CA ILE A 124 -9.44 -12.75 -8.65
C ILE A 124 -8.78 -13.34 -9.89
N GLU A 125 -9.60 -13.92 -10.77
CA GLU A 125 -9.15 -14.64 -11.96
C GLU A 125 -8.81 -13.71 -13.14
N ARG A 126 -7.99 -14.20 -14.08
CA ARG A 126 -7.64 -13.51 -15.34
C ARG A 126 -7.07 -12.11 -15.13
N VAL A 127 -6.14 -11.98 -14.18
CA VAL A 127 -5.49 -10.71 -13.87
C VAL A 127 -3.99 -10.83 -13.88
N LYS A 128 -3.34 -9.69 -14.11
CA LYS A 128 -1.91 -9.48 -13.98
C LYS A 128 -1.68 -8.23 -13.12
N SER A 129 -0.52 -8.14 -12.50
CA SER A 129 -0.02 -6.94 -11.84
C SER A 129 1.34 -6.58 -12.44
N SER A 130 1.71 -5.31 -12.39
CA SER A 130 3.06 -4.84 -12.72
C SER A 130 3.79 -4.45 -11.46
N HIS A 131 5.13 -4.45 -11.52
CA HIS A 131 6.00 -3.95 -10.46
C HIS A 131 6.47 -2.52 -10.71
N VAL A 132 6.47 -2.08 -11.97
CA VAL A 132 6.92 -0.76 -12.42
C VAL A 132 5.99 -0.26 -13.51
N ALA A 133 5.75 1.05 -13.55
CA ALA A 133 5.09 1.68 -14.70
C ALA A 133 6.10 1.86 -15.84
N GLU A 134 5.87 1.14 -16.94
CA GLU A 134 6.68 1.20 -18.15
C GLU A 134 6.22 2.30 -19.10
N LYS A 135 4.93 2.67 -19.04
CA LYS A 135 4.32 3.69 -19.91
C LYS A 135 3.43 4.65 -19.13
N PRO A 136 3.32 5.93 -19.55
CA PRO A 136 2.45 6.91 -18.89
C PRO A 136 0.99 6.48 -18.75
N GLU A 137 0.45 5.73 -19.72
CA GLU A 137 -0.93 5.25 -19.69
C GLU A 137 -1.22 4.36 -18.48
N GLN A 138 -0.23 3.57 -18.03
CA GLN A 138 -0.37 2.76 -16.83
C GLN A 138 -0.46 3.64 -15.57
N ALA A 139 0.30 4.75 -15.53
CA ALA A 139 0.23 5.71 -14.44
C ALA A 139 -1.14 6.43 -14.42
N GLU A 140 -1.70 6.78 -15.59
CA GLU A 140 -3.07 7.32 -15.70
C GLU A 140 -4.12 6.32 -15.18
N GLN A 141 -4.01 5.04 -15.57
CA GLN A 141 -4.93 4.00 -15.10
C GLN A 141 -4.86 3.78 -13.59
N VAL A 142 -3.66 3.74 -13.01
CA VAL A 142 -3.47 3.61 -11.56
C VAL A 142 -4.01 4.84 -10.83
N GLY A 143 -3.72 6.04 -11.32
CA GLY A 143 -4.28 7.28 -10.77
C GLY A 143 -5.80 7.26 -10.75
N ARG A 144 -6.42 6.90 -11.88
CA ARG A 144 -7.88 6.74 -12.00
C ARG A 144 -8.42 5.70 -11.02
N ALA A 145 -7.75 4.55 -10.89
CA ALA A 145 -8.15 3.48 -9.99
C ALA A 145 -8.26 3.96 -8.53
N PHE A 146 -7.21 4.62 -8.03
CA PHE A 146 -7.19 5.11 -6.64
C PHE A 146 -8.09 6.34 -6.43
N GLY A 147 -8.22 7.22 -7.44
CA GLY A 147 -9.21 8.30 -7.40
C GLY A 147 -10.63 7.75 -7.26
N LEU A 148 -10.98 6.74 -8.05
CA LEU A 148 -12.29 6.07 -7.99
C LEU A 148 -12.48 5.27 -6.69
N PHE A 149 -11.42 4.65 -6.17
CA PHE A 149 -11.44 3.96 -4.88
C PHE A 149 -11.78 4.92 -3.74
N GLN A 150 -11.08 6.06 -3.67
CA GLN A 150 -11.34 7.09 -2.66
C GLN A 150 -12.74 7.70 -2.83
N LYS A 151 -13.17 7.98 -4.07
CA LYS A 151 -14.54 8.45 -4.37
C LYS A 151 -15.60 7.49 -3.84
N ARG A 152 -15.41 6.18 -4.06
CA ARG A 152 -16.34 5.14 -3.59
C ARG A 152 -16.29 4.92 -2.07
N LEU A 153 -15.28 5.41 -1.36
CA LEU A 153 -15.18 5.36 0.09
C LEU A 153 -15.51 6.69 0.77
N ALA A 154 -15.73 7.76 0.00
CA ALA A 154 -15.88 9.12 0.52
C ALA A 154 -17.09 9.27 1.48
N ASP A 155 -18.12 8.43 1.36
CA ASP A 155 -19.29 8.40 2.24
C ASP A 155 -19.32 7.20 3.21
N LEU A 156 -18.22 6.45 3.33
CA LEU A 156 -18.05 5.50 4.43
C LEU A 156 -17.72 6.29 5.71
N PRO A 157 -18.52 6.19 6.79
CA PRO A 157 -18.26 6.95 8.01
C PRO A 157 -16.93 6.55 8.64
N THR A 158 -16.08 7.54 8.92
CA THR A 158 -14.72 7.33 9.43
C THR A 158 -14.72 6.65 10.79
N GLU A 159 -15.78 6.79 11.59
CA GLU A 159 -15.93 6.15 12.90
C GLU A 159 -16.04 4.62 12.82
N ARG A 160 -16.33 4.07 11.63
CA ARG A 160 -16.38 2.62 11.39
C ARG A 160 -15.03 2.01 11.06
N ILE A 161 -14.02 2.84 10.79
CA ILE A 161 -12.68 2.46 10.37
C ILE A 161 -11.68 3.02 11.38
N GLN A 162 -10.77 2.19 11.89
CA GLN A 162 -9.79 2.60 12.91
C GLN A 162 -8.36 2.58 12.37
N GLU A 163 -7.41 3.24 13.04
CA GLU A 163 -5.99 3.10 12.68
C GLU A 163 -5.52 1.65 12.89
N THR A 164 -5.04 1.00 11.83
CA THR A 164 -4.47 -0.36 11.92
C THR A 164 -3.01 -0.34 12.37
N ILE A 165 -2.29 0.70 11.95
CA ILE A 165 -0.92 1.00 12.39
C ILE A 165 -0.94 2.43 12.96
N PRO A 166 -0.95 2.59 14.29
CA PRO A 166 -0.97 3.92 14.89
C PRO A 166 0.18 4.80 14.40
N GLN A 167 -0.12 6.05 14.10
CA GLN A 167 0.89 7.04 13.71
C GLN A 167 1.69 6.66 12.45
N PHE A 168 1.08 5.89 11.53
CA PHE A 168 1.75 5.38 10.34
C PHE A 168 2.43 6.49 9.52
N HIS A 169 1.70 7.58 9.24
CA HIS A 169 2.18 8.76 8.51
C HIS A 169 2.60 9.94 9.40
N ASN A 170 2.86 9.71 10.70
CA ASN A 170 3.38 10.77 11.56
C ASN A 170 4.87 10.99 11.30
N GLY A 171 5.20 11.98 10.46
CA GLY A 171 6.56 12.30 10.11
C GLY A 171 7.40 12.91 11.24
N VAL A 172 6.79 13.61 12.21
CA VAL A 172 7.50 14.14 13.38
C VAL A 172 8.10 13.01 14.21
N LEU A 173 7.31 11.98 14.49
CA LEU A 173 7.79 10.78 15.19
C LEU A 173 8.89 10.04 14.42
N ARG A 174 8.90 10.13 13.08
CA ARG A 174 9.98 9.52 12.28
C ARG A 174 11.30 10.29 12.43
N ILE A 175 11.23 11.62 12.48
CA ILE A 175 12.40 12.45 12.77
C ILE A 175 12.92 12.19 14.20
N ASP A 176 12.04 12.15 15.20
CA ASP A 176 12.44 11.86 16.58
C ASP A 176 13.11 10.48 16.71
N ALA A 177 12.60 9.48 15.98
CA ALA A 177 13.19 8.15 15.92
C ALA A 177 14.58 8.16 15.25
N LEU A 178 14.76 8.93 14.19
CA LEU A 178 16.06 9.11 13.54
C LEU A 178 17.07 9.77 14.49
N GLU A 179 16.69 10.87 15.13
CA GLU A 179 17.56 11.56 16.09
C GLU A 179 17.97 10.65 17.26
N LYS A 180 17.04 9.82 17.74
CA LYS A 180 17.35 8.80 18.75
C LYS A 180 18.35 7.77 18.21
N ALA A 181 18.14 7.24 17.01
CA ALA A 181 19.05 6.26 16.40
C ALA A 181 20.46 6.83 16.21
N VAL A 182 20.57 8.11 15.81
CA VAL A 182 21.85 8.81 15.68
C VAL A 182 22.55 8.99 17.03
N ARG A 183 21.81 9.34 18.09
CA ARG A 183 22.39 9.47 19.45
C ARG A 183 22.87 8.12 20.02
N GLU A 184 22.14 7.05 19.73
CA GLU A 184 22.45 5.72 20.27
C GLU A 184 23.55 5.01 19.47
N ASP A 185 23.65 5.28 18.17
CA ASP A 185 24.62 4.72 17.21
C ASP A 185 24.99 3.25 17.46
N LYS A 186 23.96 2.41 17.68
CA LYS A 186 24.14 1.03 18.14
C LYS A 186 25.03 0.18 17.24
N GLN A 187 25.11 0.55 15.96
CA GLN A 187 25.85 -0.17 14.93
C GLN A 187 27.13 0.55 14.49
N ASN A 188 27.50 1.69 15.10
CA ASN A 188 28.62 2.54 14.69
C ASN A 188 28.55 2.92 13.20
N ARG A 189 27.35 3.28 12.72
CA ARG A 189 27.06 3.58 11.31
C ARG A 189 26.95 5.09 11.05
N VAL A 190 26.80 5.91 12.09
CA VAL A 190 26.58 7.37 11.96
C VAL A 190 27.69 8.07 11.17
N GLU A 191 28.96 7.76 11.44
CA GLU A 191 30.10 8.39 10.74
C GLU A 191 30.02 8.20 9.22
N ALA A 192 29.60 7.02 8.77
CA ALA A 192 29.49 6.68 7.36
C ALA A 192 28.22 7.20 6.67
N THR A 193 27.27 7.76 7.43
CA THR A 193 25.97 8.23 6.93
C THR A 193 25.69 9.71 7.22
N GLN A 194 26.72 10.51 7.44
CA GLN A 194 26.55 11.94 7.73
C GLN A 194 25.81 12.71 6.62
N PRO A 195 26.10 12.52 5.32
CA PRO A 195 25.38 13.24 4.26
C PRO A 195 23.87 12.99 4.31
N GLU A 196 23.44 11.76 4.60
CA GLU A 196 22.04 11.40 4.70
C GLU A 196 21.36 11.99 5.94
N ILE A 197 22.09 12.05 7.07
CA ILE A 197 21.61 12.69 8.30
C ILE A 197 21.45 14.21 8.10
N GLU A 198 22.44 14.86 7.49
CA GLU A 198 22.41 16.29 7.15
C GLU A 198 21.26 16.63 6.20
N PHE A 199 21.00 15.76 5.20
CA PHE A 199 19.86 15.89 4.32
C PHE A 199 18.54 15.88 5.09
N CYS A 200 18.38 14.96 6.05
CA CYS A 200 17.20 14.89 6.91
C CYS A 200 17.03 16.13 7.77
N GLN A 201 18.13 16.65 8.34
CA GLN A 201 18.11 17.87 9.16
C GLN A 201 17.72 19.10 8.35
N THR A 202 18.29 19.26 7.15
CA THR A 202 18.01 20.38 6.25
C THR A 202 16.56 20.38 5.79
N ASN A 203 16.01 19.20 5.50
CA ASN A 203 14.67 19.04 4.93
C ASN A 203 13.58 18.69 5.96
N ARG A 204 13.88 18.77 7.26
CA ARG A 204 12.94 18.42 8.36
C ARG A 204 11.58 19.11 8.27
N GLY A 205 11.48 20.28 7.65
CA GLY A 205 10.21 20.99 7.47
C GLY A 205 9.20 20.23 6.59
N ILE A 206 9.67 19.32 5.73
CA ILE A 206 8.79 18.55 4.83
C ILE A 206 7.76 17.74 5.62
N VAL A 207 8.13 17.13 6.75
CA VAL A 207 7.19 16.31 7.55
C VAL A 207 6.08 17.13 8.23
N GLN A 208 6.21 18.45 8.31
CA GLN A 208 5.25 19.33 8.98
C GLN A 208 4.15 19.83 8.03
N ILE A 209 4.36 19.78 6.71
CA ILE A 209 3.45 20.34 5.70
C ILE A 209 2.00 19.92 5.95
N PHE A 210 1.75 18.62 6.11
CA PHE A 210 0.40 18.10 6.30
C PHE A 210 -0.11 18.24 7.73
N ALA A 211 0.75 18.13 8.73
CA ALA A 211 0.37 18.36 10.12
C ALA A 211 -0.10 19.81 10.33
N ASP A 212 0.61 20.77 9.75
CA ASP A 212 0.27 22.19 9.82
C ASP A 212 -1.04 22.49 9.06
N ALA A 213 -1.23 21.92 7.88
CA ALA A 213 -2.45 22.09 7.10
C ALA A 213 -3.68 21.45 7.79
N GLN A 214 -3.51 20.28 8.42
CA GLN A 214 -4.55 19.68 9.28
C GLN A 214 -4.86 20.55 10.50
N ALA A 215 -3.84 21.09 11.18
CA ALA A 215 -4.03 21.96 12.33
C ALA A 215 -4.78 23.27 11.98
N LYS A 216 -4.63 23.74 10.73
CA LYS A 216 -5.41 24.87 10.18
C LYS A 216 -6.82 24.49 9.72
N GLY A 217 -7.17 23.20 9.70
CA GLY A 217 -8.45 22.70 9.21
C GLY A 217 -8.57 22.67 7.68
N GLU A 218 -7.46 22.79 6.95
CA GLU A 218 -7.43 22.80 5.48
C GLU A 218 -7.54 21.38 4.90
N LEU A 219 -7.00 20.39 5.61
CA LEU A 219 -6.98 18.99 5.17
C LEU A 219 -7.89 18.12 6.04
N PRO A 220 -9.05 17.68 5.55
CA PRO A 220 -9.94 16.80 6.29
C PRO A 220 -9.40 15.36 6.31
N GLN A 221 -9.72 14.63 7.37
CA GLN A 221 -9.46 13.20 7.43
C GLN A 221 -10.45 12.44 6.54
N ARG A 222 -9.94 11.51 5.73
CA ARG A 222 -10.71 10.62 4.86
C ARG A 222 -10.29 9.17 5.09
N ILE A 223 -10.97 8.22 4.47
CA ILE A 223 -10.51 6.84 4.43
C ILE A 223 -9.57 6.69 3.23
N THR A 224 -8.36 6.21 3.49
CA THR A 224 -7.28 6.09 2.52
C THR A 224 -6.73 4.68 2.50
N HIS A 225 -6.03 4.32 1.43
CA HIS A 225 -5.41 3.00 1.29
C HIS A 225 -4.08 2.89 2.05
N ASN A 226 -3.29 3.96 2.05
CA ASN A 226 -1.96 4.13 2.66
C ASN A 226 -0.86 3.21 2.11
N ASP A 227 -1.09 2.52 0.99
CA ASP A 227 -0.09 1.68 0.29
C ASP A 227 -0.45 1.54 -1.20
N THR A 228 -0.31 2.60 -1.97
CA THR A 228 -0.88 2.73 -3.34
C THR A 228 0.14 2.42 -4.42
N LYS A 229 0.92 1.36 -4.22
CA LYS A 229 1.88 0.86 -5.20
C LYS A 229 1.16 0.21 -6.38
N ILE A 230 1.79 0.22 -7.55
CA ILE A 230 1.25 -0.40 -8.77
C ILE A 230 0.93 -1.90 -8.59
N ASP A 231 1.71 -2.61 -7.77
CA ASP A 231 1.51 -4.03 -7.42
C ASP A 231 0.15 -4.30 -6.78
N ASN A 232 -0.42 -3.29 -6.11
CA ASN A 232 -1.73 -3.38 -5.45
C ASN A 232 -2.89 -3.10 -6.40
N VAL A 233 -2.62 -2.93 -7.71
CA VAL A 233 -3.62 -2.79 -8.76
C VAL A 233 -3.60 -4.01 -9.67
N LEU A 234 -4.70 -4.76 -9.67
CA LEU A 234 -4.91 -5.89 -10.57
C LEU A 234 -5.53 -5.41 -11.88
N LEU A 235 -4.85 -5.70 -12.99
CA LEU A 235 -5.29 -5.41 -14.35
C LEU A 235 -5.84 -6.66 -15.01
N ASP A 236 -6.84 -6.51 -15.87
CA ASP A 236 -7.30 -7.58 -16.75
C ASP A 236 -6.14 -8.03 -17.64
N GLN A 237 -5.95 -9.35 -17.74
CA GLN A 237 -4.82 -9.91 -18.47
C GLN A 237 -4.87 -9.56 -19.98
N ASP A 238 -6.06 -9.44 -20.55
CA ASP A 238 -6.32 -9.31 -21.98
C ASP A 238 -6.52 -7.85 -22.39
N THR A 239 -7.16 -7.03 -21.55
CA THR A 239 -7.53 -5.65 -21.88
C THR A 239 -6.71 -4.57 -21.18
N ASP A 240 -5.89 -4.94 -20.18
CA ASP A 240 -5.20 -3.98 -19.29
C ASP A 240 -6.16 -3.06 -18.51
N GLU A 241 -7.46 -3.39 -18.45
CA GLU A 241 -8.43 -2.64 -17.65
C GLU A 241 -8.20 -2.87 -16.15
N VAL A 242 -8.33 -1.82 -15.33
CA VAL A 242 -8.24 -1.98 -13.88
C VAL A 242 -9.42 -2.81 -13.36
N MET A 243 -9.10 -3.96 -12.76
CA MET A 243 -10.07 -4.85 -12.17
C MET A 243 -10.25 -4.56 -10.68
N CYS A 244 -9.20 -4.61 -9.87
CA CYS A 244 -9.34 -4.52 -8.41
C CYS A 244 -8.12 -3.90 -7.74
N ILE A 245 -8.36 -3.12 -6.69
CA ILE A 245 -7.31 -2.75 -5.74
C ILE A 245 -7.28 -3.81 -4.62
N VAL A 246 -6.08 -4.24 -4.26
CA VAL A 246 -5.82 -5.27 -3.24
C VAL A 246 -4.95 -4.72 -2.11
N ASP A 247 -4.71 -5.53 -1.09
CA ASP A 247 -3.94 -5.18 0.11
C ASP A 247 -4.58 -4.09 0.97
N LEU A 248 -5.82 -4.36 1.41
CA LEU A 248 -6.64 -3.43 2.18
C LEU A 248 -6.27 -3.32 3.67
N ASP A 249 -5.08 -3.77 4.07
CA ASP A 249 -4.70 -3.89 5.49
C ASP A 249 -4.36 -2.56 6.15
N THR A 250 -3.89 -1.63 5.33
CA THR A 250 -3.63 -0.25 5.71
C THR A 250 -4.78 0.67 5.32
N VAL A 251 -5.95 0.13 4.94
CA VAL A 251 -7.16 0.96 4.81
C VAL A 251 -7.57 1.45 6.19
N MET A 252 -7.36 2.74 6.41
CA MET A 252 -7.59 3.41 7.69
C MET A 252 -7.83 4.91 7.46
N PRO A 253 -8.22 5.67 8.49
CA PRO A 253 -8.33 7.11 8.35
C PRO A 253 -6.97 7.75 8.11
N GLY A 254 -6.92 8.75 7.23
CA GLY A 254 -5.70 9.44 6.83
C GLY A 254 -6.00 10.64 5.92
N LEU A 255 -4.96 11.16 5.26
CA LEU A 255 -5.07 12.20 4.25
C LEU A 255 -4.94 11.58 2.87
N ILE A 256 -5.77 12.00 1.92
CA ILE A 256 -5.70 11.51 0.52
C ILE A 256 -4.32 11.73 -0.10
N HIS A 257 -3.59 12.71 0.41
CA HIS A 257 -2.23 13.02 0.02
C HIS A 257 -1.25 11.89 0.35
N TYR A 258 -1.54 11.04 1.33
CA TYR A 258 -0.69 9.89 1.60
C TYR A 258 -0.75 8.88 0.45
N ASP A 259 -1.95 8.59 -0.05
CA ASP A 259 -2.16 7.76 -1.24
C ASP A 259 -1.57 8.42 -2.48
N PHE A 260 -1.90 9.69 -2.75
CA PHE A 260 -1.39 10.38 -3.93
C PHE A 260 0.14 10.47 -3.92
N GLY A 261 0.74 10.77 -2.76
CA GLY A 261 2.19 10.85 -2.60
C GLY A 261 2.90 9.52 -2.83
N ASP A 262 2.33 8.40 -2.35
CA ASP A 262 2.91 7.07 -2.56
C ASP A 262 2.77 6.60 -4.02
N MET A 263 1.68 6.96 -4.70
CA MET A 263 1.56 6.79 -6.16
C MET A 263 2.64 7.57 -6.90
N VAL A 264 2.84 8.86 -6.59
CA VAL A 264 3.88 9.68 -7.24
C VAL A 264 5.25 9.03 -7.03
N ARG A 265 5.60 8.69 -5.79
CA ARG A 265 6.89 8.05 -5.44
C ARG A 265 7.17 6.80 -6.27
N THR A 266 6.18 5.93 -6.45
CA THR A 266 6.37 4.61 -7.09
C THR A 266 6.20 4.61 -8.59
N LEU A 267 5.41 5.52 -9.16
CA LEU A 267 5.09 5.50 -10.59
C LEU A 267 6.00 6.42 -11.41
N THR A 268 6.54 7.49 -10.81
CA THR A 268 7.31 8.48 -11.58
C THR A 268 8.79 8.16 -11.68
N SER A 269 9.35 7.38 -10.75
CA SER A 269 10.75 6.94 -10.80
C SER A 269 10.92 5.77 -11.78
N PRO A 270 11.94 5.79 -12.66
CA PRO A 270 12.30 4.62 -13.46
C PRO A 270 13.26 3.66 -12.73
N ALA A 271 13.82 4.09 -11.59
CA ALA A 271 14.78 3.32 -10.82
C ALA A 271 14.10 2.52 -9.71
N ASP A 272 14.66 1.35 -9.41
CA ASP A 272 14.26 0.50 -8.28
C ASP A 272 14.47 1.23 -6.94
N GLU A 273 13.72 0.82 -5.91
CA GLU A 273 13.75 1.46 -4.59
C GLU A 273 15.12 1.39 -3.92
N ASP A 274 15.98 0.42 -4.27
CA ASP A 274 17.32 0.23 -3.73
C ASP A 274 18.44 0.33 -4.79
N GLU A 275 18.20 1.05 -5.88
CA GLU A 275 19.19 1.35 -6.92
C GLU A 275 20.43 2.05 -6.33
N ARG A 276 21.62 1.57 -6.73
CA ARG A 276 22.91 2.11 -6.29
C ARG A 276 23.42 3.23 -7.20
N ASP A 277 23.03 3.20 -8.46
CA ASP A 277 23.32 4.24 -9.44
C ASP A 277 22.28 5.36 -9.34
N LEU A 278 22.55 6.34 -8.48
CA LEU A 278 21.65 7.46 -8.21
C LEU A 278 21.43 8.38 -9.42
N ASP A 279 22.24 8.29 -10.48
CA ASP A 279 22.03 9.06 -11.71
C ASP A 279 20.78 8.61 -12.47
N LYS A 280 20.33 7.37 -12.24
CA LYS A 280 19.06 6.86 -12.80
C LYS A 280 17.84 7.35 -12.02
N VAL A 281 18.03 7.85 -10.80
CA VAL A 281 16.94 8.29 -9.94
C VAL A 281 16.48 9.68 -10.36
N THR A 282 15.34 9.71 -11.05
CA THR A 282 14.73 10.91 -11.61
C THR A 282 13.22 10.90 -11.44
N ILE A 283 12.57 12.02 -11.74
CA ILE A 283 11.11 12.12 -11.87
C ILE A 283 10.75 12.23 -13.36
N ARG A 284 9.96 11.27 -13.87
CA ARG A 284 9.42 11.30 -15.22
C ARG A 284 8.14 12.15 -15.22
N MET A 285 8.24 13.39 -15.69
CA MET A 285 7.12 14.35 -15.64
C MET A 285 5.92 13.93 -16.49
N ASP A 286 6.14 13.24 -17.61
CA ASP A 286 5.08 12.64 -18.42
C ASP A 286 4.27 11.58 -17.65
N PHE A 287 4.92 10.81 -16.77
CA PHE A 287 4.24 9.88 -15.86
C PHE A 287 3.48 10.61 -14.76
N PHE A 288 4.05 11.69 -14.21
CA PHE A 288 3.36 12.53 -13.23
C PHE A 288 2.09 13.16 -13.82
N ASP A 289 2.19 13.73 -15.02
CA ASP A 289 1.07 14.37 -15.72
C ASP A 289 -0.05 13.36 -16.00
N ALA A 290 0.31 12.17 -16.49
CA ALA A 290 -0.63 11.08 -16.74
C ALA A 290 -1.30 10.60 -15.44
N LEU A 291 -0.51 10.38 -14.38
CA LEU A 291 -1.00 10.01 -13.05
C LEU A 291 -1.99 11.04 -12.49
N ALA A 292 -1.61 12.31 -12.48
CA ALA A 292 -2.42 13.41 -11.99
C ALA A 292 -3.73 13.53 -12.77
N LYS A 293 -3.67 13.42 -14.10
CA LYS A 293 -4.85 13.43 -14.97
C LYS A 293 -5.80 12.28 -14.64
N GLY A 294 -5.27 11.07 -14.49
CA GLY A 294 -6.06 9.90 -14.12
C GLY A 294 -6.74 10.08 -12.77
N TYR A 295 -5.98 10.48 -11.76
CA TYR A 295 -6.47 10.67 -10.40
C TYR A 295 -7.54 11.75 -10.31
N LEU A 296 -7.26 12.95 -10.83
CA LEU A 296 -8.19 14.08 -10.79
C LEU A 296 -9.43 13.88 -11.64
N SER A 297 -9.38 13.04 -12.69
CA SER A 297 -10.58 12.71 -13.46
C SER A 297 -11.69 12.04 -12.64
N GLU A 298 -11.33 11.41 -11.51
CA GLU A 298 -12.29 10.78 -10.60
C GLU A 298 -12.40 11.54 -9.27
N ALA A 299 -11.29 12.11 -8.79
CA ALA A 299 -11.20 12.72 -7.46
C ALA A 299 -11.72 14.17 -7.38
N ASN A 300 -11.74 14.90 -8.51
CA ASN A 300 -12.22 16.28 -8.54
C ASN A 300 -13.64 16.46 -7.97
N ASP A 301 -14.48 15.41 -8.05
CA ASP A 301 -15.86 15.45 -7.57
C ASP A 301 -15.97 15.59 -6.04
N PHE A 302 -14.94 15.23 -5.27
CA PHE A 302 -15.00 15.22 -3.81
C PHE A 302 -13.88 15.98 -3.10
N LEU A 303 -12.81 16.35 -3.82
CA LEU A 303 -11.69 17.13 -3.26
C LEU A 303 -12.05 18.60 -3.14
N SER A 304 -11.64 19.20 -2.03
CA SER A 304 -11.63 20.65 -1.85
C SER A 304 -10.44 21.30 -2.56
N GLU A 305 -10.54 22.60 -2.83
CA GLU A 305 -9.44 23.39 -3.42
C GLU A 305 -8.16 23.34 -2.56
N ALA A 306 -8.32 23.33 -1.24
CA ALA A 306 -7.19 23.17 -0.33
C ALA A 306 -6.51 21.81 -0.54
N GLU A 307 -7.27 20.71 -0.57
CA GLU A 307 -6.72 19.38 -0.82
C GLU A 307 -5.99 19.31 -2.16
N LYS A 308 -6.54 19.87 -3.25
CA LYS A 308 -5.87 19.90 -4.55
C LYS A 308 -4.53 20.65 -4.49
N GLY A 309 -4.49 21.80 -3.81
CA GLY A 309 -3.29 22.63 -3.65
C GLY A 309 -2.10 21.90 -3.01
N TYR A 310 -2.35 20.86 -2.22
CA TYR A 310 -1.32 20.07 -1.54
C TYR A 310 -0.89 18.81 -2.32
N LEU A 311 -1.54 18.44 -3.44
CA LEU A 311 -1.22 17.21 -4.18
C LEU A 311 0.21 17.18 -4.72
N ALA A 312 0.69 18.28 -5.28
CA ALA A 312 2.06 18.37 -5.79
C ALA A 312 3.11 18.17 -4.67
N GLN A 313 2.78 18.51 -3.42
CA GLN A 313 3.68 18.35 -2.29
C GLN A 313 3.63 16.94 -1.67
N ALA A 314 2.60 16.16 -1.98
CA ALA A 314 2.41 14.82 -1.43
C ALA A 314 3.56 13.87 -1.73
N GLY A 315 4.07 13.90 -2.97
CA GLY A 315 5.19 13.05 -3.39
C GLY A 315 6.39 13.22 -2.47
N LYS A 316 6.85 14.46 -2.26
CA LYS A 316 8.04 14.73 -1.42
C LYS A 316 7.80 14.38 0.05
N VAL A 317 6.59 14.58 0.58
CA VAL A 317 6.27 14.26 1.98
C VAL A 317 6.39 12.76 2.25
N ILE A 318 5.72 11.93 1.43
CA ILE A 318 5.74 10.47 1.59
C ILE A 318 7.15 9.91 1.32
N THR A 319 7.79 10.38 0.25
CA THR A 319 9.14 9.93 -0.12
C THR A 319 10.15 10.27 0.98
N PHE A 320 10.12 11.49 1.50
CA PHE A 320 11.01 11.91 2.59
C PHE A 320 10.77 11.09 3.86
N GLN A 321 9.50 10.92 4.26
CA GLN A 321 9.16 10.12 5.44
C GLN A 321 9.66 8.68 5.31
N LEU A 322 9.55 8.07 4.13
CA LEU A 322 10.05 6.73 3.88
C LEU A 322 11.58 6.65 3.90
N GLY A 323 12.27 7.64 3.31
CA GLY A 323 13.73 7.75 3.37
C GLY A 323 14.25 7.84 4.81
N VAL A 324 13.61 8.66 5.65
CA VAL A 324 13.92 8.75 7.08
C VAL A 324 13.75 7.41 7.79
N ARG A 325 12.68 6.65 7.47
CA ARG A 325 12.45 5.32 8.04
C ARG A 325 13.53 4.32 7.63
N PHE A 326 13.94 4.30 6.37
CA PHE A 326 15.02 3.43 5.89
C PHE A 326 16.37 3.77 6.56
N LEU A 327 16.73 5.06 6.64
CA LEU A 327 17.95 5.49 7.32
C LEU A 327 17.91 5.12 8.81
N THR A 328 16.79 5.33 9.48
CA THR A 328 16.61 4.96 10.89
C THR A 328 16.76 3.46 11.11
N ASP A 329 16.20 2.62 10.23
CA ASP A 329 16.34 1.17 10.35
C ASP A 329 17.77 0.72 10.08
N HIS A 330 18.45 1.33 9.10
CA HIS A 330 19.86 1.08 8.84
C HIS A 330 20.73 1.38 10.08
N LEU A 331 20.52 2.51 10.75
CA LEU A 331 21.25 2.86 11.98
C LEU A 331 20.95 1.90 13.14
N ASN A 332 19.75 1.32 13.18
CA ASN A 332 19.35 0.36 14.22
C ASN A 332 19.74 -1.09 13.91
N GLY A 333 20.30 -1.38 12.73
CA GLY A 333 20.77 -2.72 12.35
C GLY A 333 19.77 -3.52 11.52
N ASP A 334 18.96 -2.85 10.70
CA ASP A 334 18.11 -3.47 9.66
C ASP A 334 17.08 -4.47 10.24
N THR A 335 16.35 -4.01 11.26
CA THR A 335 15.45 -4.85 12.08
C THR A 335 13.99 -4.77 11.66
N TYR A 336 13.60 -3.73 10.94
CA TYR A 336 12.23 -3.47 10.53
C TYR A 336 11.96 -3.89 9.09
N PHE A 337 12.77 -3.40 8.15
CA PHE A 337 12.64 -3.75 6.74
C PHE A 337 13.45 -4.99 6.42
N ARG A 338 12.86 -5.91 5.65
CA ARG A 338 13.60 -7.06 5.15
C ARG A 338 14.74 -6.59 4.25
N VAL A 339 15.95 -7.03 4.58
CA VAL A 339 17.15 -6.84 3.78
C VAL A 339 17.66 -8.17 3.22
N HIS A 340 18.17 -8.11 2.00
CA HIS A 340 18.74 -9.24 1.26
C HIS A 340 20.26 -9.09 1.06
N ARG A 341 20.81 -7.92 1.41
CA ARG A 341 22.22 -7.56 1.28
C ARG A 341 22.57 -6.49 2.30
N GLU A 342 23.84 -6.43 2.66
CA GLU A 342 24.37 -5.36 3.50
C GLU A 342 24.18 -3.99 2.82
N GLY A 343 23.86 -2.97 3.64
CA GLY A 343 23.65 -1.60 3.18
C GLY A 343 22.37 -1.36 2.37
N GLN A 344 21.49 -2.36 2.21
CA GLN A 344 20.29 -2.19 1.38
C GLN A 344 19.38 -1.06 1.84
N ASN A 345 19.13 -0.92 3.14
CA ASN A 345 18.30 0.18 3.65
C ASN A 345 18.97 1.55 3.47
N LEU A 346 20.30 1.63 3.52
CA LEU A 346 20.99 2.88 3.23
C LEU A 346 20.83 3.27 1.76
N ASP A 347 20.99 2.32 0.84
CA ASP A 347 20.75 2.56 -0.59
C ASP A 347 19.29 2.97 -0.83
N ARG A 348 18.32 2.31 -0.17
CA ARG A 348 16.91 2.73 -0.23
C ARG A 348 16.70 4.17 0.24
N ALA A 349 17.31 4.54 1.36
CA ALA A 349 17.24 5.91 1.88
C ALA A 349 17.79 6.92 0.88
N ARG A 350 18.93 6.62 0.24
CA ARG A 350 19.56 7.46 -0.79
C ARG A 350 18.68 7.65 -2.01
N VAL A 351 18.04 6.59 -2.50
CA VAL A 351 17.06 6.69 -3.60
C VAL A 351 15.92 7.62 -3.20
N GLN A 352 15.36 7.47 -2.00
CA GLN A 352 14.27 8.33 -1.54
C GLN A 352 14.71 9.80 -1.43
N PHE A 353 15.88 10.08 -0.86
CA PHE A 353 16.40 11.45 -0.75
C PHE A 353 16.67 12.06 -2.13
N LYS A 354 17.22 11.27 -3.06
CA LYS A 354 17.42 11.72 -4.43
C LYS A 354 16.09 12.03 -5.13
N LEU A 355 15.05 11.22 -4.92
CA LEU A 355 13.70 11.52 -5.42
C LEU A 355 13.12 12.79 -4.80
N VAL A 356 13.34 13.04 -3.51
CA VAL A 356 12.91 14.29 -2.86
C VAL A 356 13.58 15.50 -3.50
N GLU A 357 14.88 15.45 -3.79
CA GLU A 357 15.58 16.51 -4.54
C GLU A 357 14.90 16.77 -5.89
N ARG A 358 14.63 15.71 -6.66
CA ARG A 358 13.98 15.81 -7.97
C ARG A 358 12.57 16.38 -7.88
N MET A 359 11.81 16.03 -6.85
CA MET A 359 10.48 16.59 -6.61
C MET A 359 10.53 18.06 -6.22
N LEU A 360 11.53 18.48 -5.44
CA LEU A 360 11.74 19.89 -5.10
C LEU A 360 12.13 20.70 -6.34
N GLU A 361 13.00 20.17 -7.20
CA GLU A 361 13.40 20.80 -8.48
C GLU A 361 12.21 21.00 -9.44
N ASN A 362 11.23 20.09 -9.41
CA ASN A 362 10.08 20.08 -10.33
C ASN A 362 8.75 20.53 -9.68
N GLU A 363 8.77 20.99 -8.42
CA GLU A 363 7.55 21.25 -7.65
C GLU A 363 6.62 22.27 -8.32
N GLU A 364 7.18 23.34 -8.89
CA GLU A 364 6.38 24.37 -9.57
C GLU A 364 5.74 23.84 -10.87
N ALA A 365 6.44 22.96 -11.60
CA ALA A 365 5.86 22.30 -12.77
C ALA A 365 4.73 21.34 -12.37
N MET A 366 4.94 20.55 -11.30
CA MET A 366 3.91 19.67 -10.75
C MET A 366 2.67 20.45 -10.28
N LYS A 367 2.87 21.58 -9.58
CA LYS A 367 1.77 22.47 -9.18
C LYS A 367 1.00 23.02 -10.38
N ALA A 368 1.71 23.44 -11.43
CA ALA A 368 1.09 23.92 -12.65
C ALA A 368 0.23 22.83 -13.33
N THR A 369 0.74 21.60 -13.42
CA THR A 369 -0.03 20.44 -13.91
C THR A 369 -1.32 20.23 -13.10
N ILE A 370 -1.22 20.20 -11.77
CA ILE A 370 -2.40 20.02 -10.90
C ILE A 370 -3.41 21.14 -11.12
N ALA A 371 -2.96 22.41 -11.13
CA ALA A 371 -3.83 23.56 -11.31
C ALA A 371 -4.55 23.60 -12.67
N VAL A 372 -3.95 23.03 -13.73
CA VAL A 372 -4.58 22.91 -15.05
C VAL A 372 -5.67 21.83 -15.07
N LEU A 373 -5.50 20.77 -14.27
CA LEU A 373 -6.37 19.60 -14.27
C LEU A 373 -7.56 19.70 -13.32
N GLY A 374 -7.54 20.60 -12.34
CA GLY A 374 -8.65 20.76 -11.40
C GLY A 374 -8.40 21.72 -10.28
#